data_AF-A0A9C8N3M3-F1
#
_entry.id   AF-A0A9C8N3M3-F1
#
_cell.length_a   1.000
_cell.length_b   1.000
_cell.length_c   1.000
_cell.angle_alpha   90.00
_cell.angle_beta   90.00
_cell.angle_gamma   90.00
#
_symmetry.space_group_name_H-M   'P 1'
#
loop_
_entity.id
_entity.type
_entity.pdbx_description
1 polymer ?
#
loop_
_entity_poly.entity_id
_entity_poly.type
_entity_poly.pdbx_seq_one_letter_code
_entity_poly.pdbx_strand_id
1 'polypeptide(L)'
;MEKYSNALQITSQTPPTFLVHATDDTAVPVENSVAYYMALKENEVAGEMHIYESGGHGFGLGVSGTNAHWPEDVKQWFLAHNLTRAEEVFLFSYFVGNGEDGLHFAYSEDGFTWEKLRNGASFLVPKVGKDKLMRDPCIIKGGDGKYHMVWTVSWTDKGFGYASSEDLIHWSPQQFVPAMENLAGTRNTWAPEITYDQDTETYMIYWASTIEGKFPETKSNKENGYNHRMYYTTTTDFRTFGDTKLLYEPGFNVIDASIQKAGDRFIMFLKDETIEPEQKNIKIAYSDSLEGPYGLAGDAITGKYWAEGPTAIQINGKWVVYFDKYTNHEYGAVTSGDLKNWTDISDKIHFPEGVRHGTVFKITKSLLDSLK
;
A
#
# COMPACT_ATOMS: atom_id res chain seq x y z
N MET A 1 41.72 -5.75 -28.09
CA MET A 1 40.56 -5.28 -28.87
C MET A 1 39.37 -6.23 -28.74
N GLU A 2 39.56 -7.55 -28.84
CA GLU A 2 38.47 -8.54 -28.74
C GLU A 2 37.61 -8.42 -27.48
N LYS A 3 38.21 -8.19 -26.31
CA LYS A 3 37.51 -7.99 -25.03
C LYS A 3 36.46 -6.86 -25.07
N TYR A 4 36.63 -5.88 -25.96
CA TYR A 4 35.74 -4.71 -26.07
C TYR A 4 34.71 -4.85 -27.20
N SER A 5 34.71 -5.96 -27.94
CA SER A 5 33.69 -6.22 -28.96
C SER A 5 32.48 -6.89 -28.31
N ASN A 6 31.37 -6.14 -28.23
CA ASN A 6 30.12 -6.64 -27.65
C ASN A 6 29.64 -7.94 -28.33
N ALA A 7 29.78 -8.06 -29.66
CA ALA A 7 29.39 -9.26 -30.41
C ALA A 7 30.22 -10.50 -30.04
N LEU A 8 31.51 -10.33 -29.70
CA LEU A 8 32.38 -11.45 -29.30
C LEU A 8 32.16 -11.89 -27.84
N GLN A 9 31.37 -11.14 -27.06
CA GLN A 9 31.06 -11.49 -25.67
C GLN A 9 29.69 -12.16 -25.51
N ILE A 10 28.96 -12.40 -26.60
CA ILE A 10 27.66 -13.06 -26.55
C ILE A 10 27.80 -14.53 -26.22
N THR A 11 27.01 -14.95 -25.24
CA THR A 11 26.89 -16.35 -24.80
C THR A 11 25.42 -16.71 -24.63
N SER A 12 25.11 -17.97 -24.38
CA SER A 12 23.74 -18.43 -24.05
C SER A 12 23.16 -17.83 -22.77
N GLN A 13 23.97 -17.14 -21.94
CA GLN A 13 23.50 -16.42 -20.74
C GLN A 13 23.15 -14.95 -21.03
N THR A 14 23.34 -14.48 -22.26
CA THR A 14 22.96 -13.12 -22.65
C THR A 14 21.44 -12.98 -22.56
N PRO A 15 20.91 -11.91 -21.96
CA PRO A 15 19.47 -11.69 -21.90
C PRO A 15 18.88 -11.45 -23.31
N PRO A 16 17.57 -11.68 -23.48
CA PRO A 16 16.87 -11.24 -24.68
C PRO A 16 17.17 -9.77 -24.98
N THR A 17 17.46 -9.45 -26.24
CA THR A 17 17.95 -8.12 -26.62
C THR A 17 17.09 -7.48 -27.72
N PHE A 18 16.75 -6.21 -27.56
CA PHE A 18 16.13 -5.37 -28.59
C PHE A 18 17.14 -4.33 -29.08
N LEU A 19 17.39 -4.27 -30.38
CA LEU A 19 18.36 -3.37 -31.01
C LEU A 19 17.67 -2.37 -31.93
N VAL A 20 18.07 -1.10 -31.85
CA VAL A 20 17.65 -0.02 -32.74
C VAL A 20 18.89 0.72 -33.23
N HIS A 21 18.99 0.93 -34.55
CA HIS A 21 20.12 1.65 -35.17
C HIS A 21 19.66 2.40 -36.43
N ALA A 22 20.27 3.55 -36.74
CA ALA A 22 20.14 4.22 -38.03
C ALA A 22 21.37 3.95 -38.92
N THR A 23 21.15 3.69 -40.22
CA THR A 23 22.22 3.43 -41.19
C THR A 23 23.13 4.64 -41.40
N ASP A 24 22.63 5.85 -41.22
CA ASP A 24 23.39 7.10 -41.35
C ASP A 24 24.12 7.52 -40.05
N ASP A 25 24.23 6.64 -39.05
CA ASP A 25 25.11 6.84 -37.91
C ASP A 25 26.58 6.83 -38.36
N THR A 26 27.24 8.00 -38.26
CA THR A 26 28.65 8.17 -38.64
C THR A 26 29.62 7.95 -37.49
N ALA A 27 29.13 7.82 -36.26
CA ALA A 27 29.95 7.58 -35.08
C ALA A 27 30.11 6.08 -34.81
N VAL A 28 29.05 5.29 -35.02
CA VAL A 28 29.06 3.84 -34.84
C VAL A 28 28.53 3.16 -36.10
N PRO A 29 29.34 2.36 -36.81
CA PRO A 29 28.86 1.62 -37.99
C PRO A 29 27.72 0.65 -37.64
N VAL A 30 26.68 0.62 -38.48
CA VAL A 30 25.51 -0.26 -38.33
C VAL A 30 25.88 -1.74 -38.30
N GLU A 31 26.99 -2.11 -38.96
CA GLU A 31 27.56 -3.45 -38.99
C GLU A 31 27.85 -4.00 -37.60
N ASN A 32 28.12 -3.14 -36.61
CA ASN A 32 28.33 -3.57 -35.22
C ASN A 32 27.04 -4.16 -34.62
N SER A 33 25.88 -3.54 -34.87
CA SER A 33 24.58 -4.06 -34.43
C SER A 33 24.19 -5.32 -35.20
N VAL A 34 24.47 -5.37 -36.51
CA VAL A 34 24.27 -6.57 -37.33
C VAL A 34 25.11 -7.73 -36.79
N ALA A 35 26.39 -7.50 -36.51
CA ALA A 35 27.27 -8.52 -35.94
C ALA A 35 26.80 -9.00 -34.56
N TYR A 36 26.36 -8.09 -33.70
CA TYR A 36 25.78 -8.43 -32.40
C TYR A 36 24.53 -9.29 -32.55
N TYR A 37 23.60 -8.91 -33.43
CA TYR A 37 22.38 -9.68 -33.69
C TYR A 37 22.68 -11.08 -34.25
N MET A 38 23.63 -11.19 -35.17
CA MET A 38 24.06 -12.50 -35.68
C MET A 38 24.65 -13.36 -34.56
N ALA A 39 25.46 -12.79 -33.67
CA ALA A 39 26.00 -13.50 -32.51
C ALA A 39 24.90 -13.95 -31.52
N LEU A 40 23.84 -13.15 -31.30
CA LEU A 40 22.66 -13.58 -30.52
C LEU A 40 22.01 -14.81 -31.14
N LYS A 41 21.79 -14.78 -32.46
CA LYS A 41 21.18 -15.90 -33.21
C LYS A 41 22.03 -17.17 -33.15
N GLU A 42 23.35 -17.05 -33.29
CA GLU A 42 24.29 -18.17 -33.20
C GLU A 42 24.31 -18.82 -31.80
N ASN A 43 24.06 -18.03 -30.75
CA ASN A 43 23.99 -18.50 -29.37
C ASN A 43 22.56 -18.84 -28.90
N GLU A 44 21.59 -18.91 -29.82
CA GLU A 44 20.17 -19.20 -29.53
C GLU A 44 19.53 -18.22 -28.53
N VAL A 45 20.03 -16.97 -28.46
CA VAL A 45 19.48 -15.91 -27.63
C VAL A 45 18.39 -15.16 -28.41
N ALA A 46 17.25 -14.93 -27.76
CA ALA A 46 16.16 -14.15 -28.35
C ALA A 46 16.62 -12.71 -28.67
N GLY A 47 16.40 -12.27 -29.91
CA GLY A 47 16.79 -10.95 -30.34
C GLY A 47 15.81 -10.37 -31.34
N GLU A 48 15.59 -9.06 -31.28
CA GLU A 48 14.86 -8.28 -32.28
C GLU A 48 15.71 -7.06 -32.69
N MET A 49 15.72 -6.71 -33.98
CA MET A 49 16.55 -5.63 -34.51
C MET A 49 15.78 -4.81 -35.53
N HIS A 50 15.80 -3.48 -35.35
CA HIS A 50 15.25 -2.50 -36.28
C HIS A 50 16.36 -1.58 -36.79
N ILE A 51 16.54 -1.53 -38.12
CA ILE A 51 17.48 -0.63 -38.79
C ILE A 51 16.68 0.39 -39.60
N TYR A 52 16.87 1.67 -39.31
CA TYR A 52 16.24 2.77 -40.03
C TYR A 52 17.21 3.42 -41.02
N GLU A 53 16.72 3.89 -42.17
CA GLU A 53 17.57 4.54 -43.19
C GLU A 53 18.27 5.80 -42.65
N SER A 54 17.55 6.59 -41.87
CA SER A 54 18.04 7.85 -41.31
C SER A 54 17.61 8.07 -39.85
N GLY A 55 18.43 8.80 -39.12
CA GLY A 55 18.22 9.18 -37.71
C GLY A 55 19.46 9.79 -37.06
N GLY A 56 20.65 9.44 -37.54
CA GLY A 56 21.93 9.84 -36.98
C GLY A 56 22.24 9.13 -35.66
N HIS A 57 23.30 9.59 -34.99
CA HIS A 57 23.76 8.96 -33.75
C HIS A 57 22.81 9.26 -32.57
N GLY A 58 22.32 8.22 -31.90
CA GLY A 58 21.62 8.33 -30.61
C GLY A 58 20.30 9.12 -30.65
N PHE A 59 19.52 8.99 -31.73
CA PHE A 59 18.37 9.85 -32.04
C PHE A 59 17.21 9.84 -31.02
N GLY A 60 17.21 8.92 -30.05
CA GLY A 60 16.35 9.01 -28.86
C GLY A 60 14.85 9.06 -29.14
N LEU A 61 14.11 9.74 -28.24
CA LEU A 61 12.66 9.94 -28.33
C LEU A 61 12.32 11.28 -29.01
N GLY A 62 11.14 11.37 -29.63
CA GLY A 62 10.60 12.64 -30.17
C GLY A 62 11.05 12.99 -31.59
N VAL A 63 11.58 12.02 -32.35
CA VAL A 63 11.94 12.19 -33.76
C VAL A 63 10.71 12.16 -34.67
N SER A 64 10.82 12.83 -35.82
CA SER A 64 9.79 12.86 -36.86
C SER A 64 10.31 12.15 -38.11
N GLY A 65 9.97 10.88 -38.29
CA GLY A 65 10.46 10.04 -39.38
C GLY A 65 9.99 8.59 -39.25
N THR A 66 10.48 7.69 -40.11
CA THR A 66 10.18 6.24 -39.97
C THR A 66 10.72 5.69 -38.65
N ASN A 67 11.83 6.25 -38.17
CA ASN A 67 12.42 6.01 -36.87
C ASN A 67 11.59 6.55 -35.68
N ALA A 68 10.39 7.12 -35.88
CA ALA A 68 9.53 7.52 -34.76
C ALA A 68 8.83 6.34 -34.06
N HIS A 69 8.80 5.16 -34.70
CA HIS A 69 7.98 4.02 -34.25
C HIS A 69 8.69 3.07 -33.27
N TRP A 70 10.03 3.10 -33.20
CA TRP A 70 10.81 2.19 -32.35
C TRP A 70 10.38 2.16 -30.86
N PRO A 71 9.88 3.25 -30.23
CA PRO A 71 9.43 3.18 -28.84
C PRO A 71 8.16 2.34 -28.64
N GLU A 72 7.27 2.31 -29.65
CA GLU A 72 6.10 1.43 -29.60
C GLU A 72 6.53 -0.02 -29.91
N ASP A 73 7.46 -0.23 -30.85
CA ASP A 73 7.98 -1.56 -31.16
C ASP A 73 8.66 -2.21 -29.92
N VAL A 74 9.52 -1.46 -29.21
CA VAL A 74 10.16 -1.99 -27.98
C VAL A 74 9.15 -2.23 -26.86
N LYS A 75 8.08 -1.44 -26.77
CA LYS A 75 6.99 -1.67 -25.81
C LYS A 75 6.23 -2.95 -26.14
N GLN A 76 5.90 -3.19 -27.41
CA GLN A 76 5.29 -4.44 -27.85
C GLN A 76 6.21 -5.64 -27.62
N TRP A 77 7.52 -5.46 -27.84
CA TRP A 77 8.52 -6.47 -27.52
C TRP A 77 8.58 -6.79 -26.02
N PHE A 78 8.56 -5.77 -25.14
CA PHE A 78 8.48 -5.99 -23.69
C PHE A 78 7.21 -6.75 -23.29
N LEU A 79 6.05 -6.42 -23.90
CA LEU A 79 4.79 -7.14 -23.66
C LEU A 79 4.91 -8.61 -24.08
N ALA A 80 5.43 -8.88 -25.28
CA ALA A 80 5.59 -10.23 -25.81
C ALA A 80 6.54 -11.10 -24.97
N HIS A 81 7.50 -10.49 -24.28
CA HIS A 81 8.47 -11.17 -23.42
C HIS A 81 8.08 -11.17 -21.93
N ASN A 82 6.89 -10.68 -21.56
CA ASN A 82 6.46 -10.50 -20.17
C ASN A 82 7.46 -9.67 -19.33
N LEU A 83 8.09 -8.68 -19.95
CA LEU A 83 9.05 -7.76 -19.34
C LEU A 83 8.40 -6.44 -18.89
N THR A 84 7.06 -6.34 -18.99
CA THR A 84 6.30 -5.21 -18.46
C THR A 84 5.75 -5.54 -17.08
N ARG A 85 5.65 -4.52 -16.21
CA ARG A 85 4.87 -4.65 -14.99
C ARG A 85 3.39 -4.76 -15.36
N ALA A 86 2.66 -5.67 -14.74
CA ALA A 86 1.21 -5.70 -14.86
C ALA A 86 0.62 -4.32 -14.55
N GLU A 87 -0.37 -3.90 -15.32
CA GLU A 87 -1.07 -2.65 -15.07
C GLU A 87 -1.72 -2.72 -13.68
N GLU A 88 -1.35 -1.79 -12.81
CA GLU A 88 -1.83 -1.73 -11.43
C GLU A 88 -2.89 -0.64 -11.31
N VAL A 89 -3.92 -0.94 -10.55
CA VAL A 89 -4.98 -0.03 -10.15
C VAL A 89 -5.08 -0.03 -8.62
N PHE A 90 -5.83 0.92 -8.07
CA PHE A 90 -6.01 1.04 -6.64
C PHE A 90 -7.30 0.35 -6.20
N LEU A 91 -7.24 -0.36 -5.08
CA LEU A 91 -8.38 -0.90 -4.36
C LEU A 91 -8.41 -0.30 -2.96
N PHE A 92 -9.62 -0.07 -2.45
CA PHE A 92 -9.87 0.44 -1.11
C PHE A 92 -10.82 -0.52 -0.38
N SER A 93 -10.35 -1.20 0.66
CA SER A 93 -11.21 -1.94 1.57
C SER A 93 -11.94 -0.97 2.48
N TYR A 94 -13.23 -1.13 2.70
CA TYR A 94 -13.99 -0.29 3.62
C TYR A 94 -15.16 -1.03 4.26
N PHE A 95 -15.81 -0.37 5.22
CA PHE A 95 -17.09 -0.77 5.78
C PHE A 95 -18.09 0.40 5.72
N VAL A 96 -19.38 0.09 5.85
CA VAL A 96 -20.46 1.08 5.94
C VAL A 96 -21.16 0.98 7.29
N GLY A 97 -21.89 2.04 7.68
CA GLY A 97 -22.65 2.05 8.92
C GLY A 97 -21.79 1.77 10.16
N ASN A 98 -22.14 0.71 10.90
CA ASN A 98 -21.37 0.23 12.04
C ASN A 98 -20.52 -1.03 11.71
N GLY A 99 -20.47 -1.45 10.44
CA GLY A 99 -19.73 -2.63 9.99
C GLY A 99 -20.50 -3.94 10.08
N GLU A 100 -21.83 -3.88 10.23
CA GLU A 100 -22.71 -5.05 10.36
C GLU A 100 -22.81 -5.91 9.09
N ASP A 101 -22.61 -5.33 7.91
CA ASP A 101 -22.76 -6.03 6.63
C ASP A 101 -21.43 -6.56 6.08
N GLY A 102 -20.31 -6.01 6.52
CA GLY A 102 -18.98 -6.58 6.34
C GLY A 102 -18.04 -5.81 5.42
N LEU A 103 -17.22 -6.57 4.69
CA LEU A 103 -16.18 -6.04 3.81
C LEU A 103 -16.78 -5.48 2.52
N HIS A 104 -16.41 -4.26 2.16
CA HIS A 104 -16.70 -3.68 0.86
C HIS A 104 -15.42 -3.26 0.14
N PHE A 105 -15.53 -3.10 -1.17
CA PHE A 105 -14.43 -2.59 -2.00
C PHE A 105 -14.87 -1.45 -2.90
N ALA A 106 -14.00 -0.44 -2.98
CA ALA A 106 -14.02 0.57 -4.03
C ALA A 106 -12.73 0.46 -4.83
N TYR A 107 -12.77 0.83 -6.11
CA TYR A 107 -11.58 0.84 -6.97
C TYR A 107 -11.37 2.20 -7.59
N SER A 108 -10.13 2.48 -7.98
CA SER A 108 -9.75 3.69 -8.70
C SER A 108 -8.60 3.39 -9.67
N GLU A 109 -8.68 3.95 -10.88
CA GLU A 109 -7.60 3.83 -11.87
C GLU A 109 -6.53 4.92 -11.68
N ASP A 110 -6.91 6.07 -11.13
CA ASP A 110 -6.02 7.23 -10.92
C ASP A 110 -5.65 7.46 -9.44
N GLY A 111 -6.37 6.81 -8.52
CA GLY A 111 -6.27 6.97 -7.07
C GLY A 111 -7.03 8.20 -6.53
N PHE A 112 -7.74 8.94 -7.37
CA PHE A 112 -8.47 10.15 -6.97
C PHE A 112 -9.98 9.98 -7.11
N THR A 113 -10.44 9.28 -8.15
CA THR A 113 -11.87 9.00 -8.36
C THR A 113 -12.15 7.53 -8.05
N TRP A 114 -13.01 7.27 -7.07
CA TRP A 114 -13.28 5.94 -6.55
C TRP A 114 -14.71 5.49 -6.85
N GLU A 115 -14.87 4.26 -7.30
CA GLU A 115 -16.15 3.65 -7.64
C GLU A 115 -16.41 2.40 -6.80
N LYS A 116 -17.66 2.19 -6.36
CA LYS A 116 -18.04 0.97 -5.63
C LYS A 116 -17.93 -0.25 -6.54
N LEU A 117 -17.35 -1.34 -6.04
CA LEU A 117 -17.49 -2.65 -6.69
C LEU A 117 -18.83 -3.29 -6.34
N ARG A 118 -19.38 -4.07 -7.29
CA ARG A 118 -20.66 -4.79 -7.14
C ARG A 118 -21.81 -3.92 -6.63
N ASN A 119 -21.87 -2.66 -7.06
CA ASN A 119 -22.85 -1.66 -6.60
C ASN A 119 -22.87 -1.46 -5.08
N GLY A 120 -21.74 -1.70 -4.39
CA GLY A 120 -21.63 -1.59 -2.93
C GLY A 120 -22.13 -2.83 -2.17
N ALA A 121 -22.17 -4.00 -2.81
CA ALA A 121 -22.46 -5.24 -2.13
C ALA A 121 -21.25 -5.72 -1.30
N SER A 122 -21.53 -6.25 -0.10
CA SER A 122 -20.52 -6.84 0.77
C SER A 122 -19.88 -8.09 0.13
N PHE A 123 -18.55 -8.19 0.24
CA PHE A 123 -17.73 -9.32 -0.18
C PHE A 123 -17.57 -10.37 0.91
N LEU A 124 -17.65 -9.97 2.18
CA LEU A 124 -17.49 -10.88 3.31
C LEU A 124 -18.24 -10.39 4.55
N VAL A 125 -19.27 -11.14 4.96
CA VAL A 125 -20.04 -10.86 6.18
C VAL A 125 -19.26 -11.32 7.42
N PRO A 126 -19.12 -10.49 8.47
CA PRO A 126 -18.44 -10.86 9.72
C PRO A 126 -19.17 -11.99 10.47
N LYS A 127 -18.39 -12.92 11.02
CA LYS A 127 -18.88 -14.10 11.77
C LYS A 127 -18.22 -14.29 13.13
N VAL A 128 -17.14 -13.55 13.39
CA VAL A 128 -16.31 -13.68 14.60
C VAL A 128 -16.36 -12.44 15.48
N GLY A 129 -15.99 -12.59 16.75
CA GLY A 129 -16.17 -11.58 17.78
C GLY A 129 -17.58 -11.59 18.37
N LYS A 130 -17.72 -10.92 19.52
CA LYS A 130 -18.94 -10.85 20.31
C LYS A 130 -20.07 -10.16 19.54
N ASP A 131 -19.77 -9.01 18.94
CA ASP A 131 -20.76 -8.19 18.23
C ASP A 131 -20.83 -8.51 16.73
N LYS A 132 -19.88 -9.33 16.22
CA LYS A 132 -19.78 -9.72 14.80
C LYS A 132 -19.79 -8.51 13.87
N LEU A 133 -18.98 -7.51 14.17
CA LEU A 133 -18.76 -6.36 13.31
C LEU A 133 -17.54 -6.58 12.42
N MET A 134 -17.48 -5.86 11.31
CA MET A 134 -16.28 -5.64 10.53
C MET A 134 -16.08 -4.14 10.35
N ARG A 135 -15.30 -3.54 11.24
CA ARG A 135 -14.88 -2.15 11.10
C ARG A 135 -13.38 -2.09 10.81
N ASP A 136 -12.99 -1.04 10.12
CA ASP A 136 -11.59 -0.70 9.84
C ASP A 136 -10.84 -1.87 9.16
N PRO A 137 -11.36 -2.46 8.06
CA PRO A 137 -10.73 -3.63 7.44
C PRO A 137 -9.42 -3.24 6.78
N CYS A 138 -8.31 -3.74 7.32
CA CYS A 138 -6.98 -3.60 6.74
C CYS A 138 -6.62 -4.84 5.91
N ILE A 139 -6.21 -4.62 4.66
CA ILE A 139 -5.76 -5.69 3.75
C ILE A 139 -4.38 -5.37 3.22
N ILE A 140 -3.49 -6.37 3.26
CA ILE A 140 -2.21 -6.34 2.54
C ILE A 140 -2.07 -7.57 1.66
N LYS A 141 -1.21 -7.47 0.64
CA LYS A 141 -0.67 -8.65 -0.04
C LYS A 141 0.61 -9.08 0.68
N GLY A 142 0.61 -10.28 1.25
CA GLY A 142 1.72 -10.85 2.00
C GLY A 142 2.84 -11.35 1.10
N GLY A 143 4.00 -11.61 1.72
CA GLY A 143 5.16 -12.22 1.05
C GLY A 143 4.91 -13.65 0.59
N ASP A 144 3.89 -14.32 1.12
CA ASP A 144 3.43 -15.64 0.67
C ASP A 144 2.53 -15.57 -0.58
N GLY A 145 2.27 -14.36 -1.10
CA GLY A 145 1.44 -14.10 -2.27
C GLY A 145 -0.05 -13.99 -2.00
N LYS A 146 -0.52 -14.23 -0.76
CA LYS A 146 -1.93 -14.14 -0.37
C LYS A 146 -2.28 -12.73 0.09
N TYR A 147 -3.58 -12.43 0.07
CA TYR A 147 -4.13 -11.28 0.76
C TYR A 147 -4.48 -11.66 2.19
N HIS A 148 -4.03 -10.87 3.17
CA HIS A 148 -4.35 -11.03 4.58
C HIS A 148 -5.18 -9.85 5.04
N MET A 149 -6.26 -10.13 5.77
CA MET A 149 -7.17 -9.13 6.30
C MET A 149 -7.27 -9.23 7.81
N VAL A 150 -7.23 -8.09 8.48
CA VAL A 150 -7.62 -7.92 9.90
C VAL A 150 -8.66 -6.82 10.04
N TRP A 151 -9.47 -6.88 11.10
CA TRP A 151 -10.52 -5.89 11.36
C TRP A 151 -10.97 -5.84 12.82
N THR A 152 -11.60 -4.74 13.21
CA THR A 152 -12.28 -4.56 14.51
C THR A 152 -13.58 -5.37 14.55
N VAL A 153 -13.73 -6.25 15.54
CA VAL A 153 -14.90 -7.16 15.64
C VAL A 153 -16.01 -6.71 16.60
N SER A 154 -15.70 -5.79 17.51
CA SER A 154 -16.60 -5.28 18.56
C SER A 154 -16.03 -4.00 19.15
N TRP A 155 -16.90 -3.20 19.78
CA TRP A 155 -16.49 -2.05 20.58
C TRP A 155 -15.73 -2.42 21.87
N THR A 156 -15.89 -3.66 22.37
CA THR A 156 -15.37 -4.06 23.70
C THR A 156 -14.62 -5.39 23.71
N ASP A 157 -14.44 -6.04 22.55
CA ASP A 157 -13.62 -7.25 22.49
C ASP A 157 -12.14 -6.94 22.68
N LYS A 158 -11.42 -7.97 23.12
CA LYS A 158 -9.98 -7.96 23.42
C LYS A 158 -9.15 -8.62 22.31
N GLY A 159 -9.67 -8.60 21.09
CA GLY A 159 -9.07 -9.25 19.94
C GLY A 159 -9.61 -8.70 18.65
N PHE A 160 -9.04 -9.16 17.55
CA PHE A 160 -9.39 -8.74 16.19
C PHE A 160 -9.78 -9.95 15.34
N GLY A 161 -10.44 -9.68 14.22
CA GLY A 161 -10.76 -10.70 13.23
C GLY A 161 -9.60 -10.90 12.27
N TYR A 162 -9.45 -12.12 11.75
CA TYR A 162 -8.48 -12.45 10.71
C TYR A 162 -9.07 -13.37 9.63
N ALA A 163 -8.72 -13.14 8.38
CA ALA A 163 -8.97 -14.04 7.25
C ALA A 163 -7.94 -13.79 6.14
N SER A 164 -7.72 -14.79 5.28
CA SER A 164 -6.86 -14.66 4.10
C SER A 164 -7.59 -15.05 2.83
N SER A 165 -7.14 -14.54 1.68
CA SER A 165 -7.68 -14.87 0.36
C SER A 165 -6.57 -14.91 -0.69
N GLU A 166 -6.73 -15.71 -1.74
CA GLU A 166 -5.83 -15.71 -2.90
C GLU A 166 -6.28 -14.70 -3.97
N ASP A 167 -7.57 -14.33 -3.97
CA ASP A 167 -8.22 -13.61 -5.06
C ASP A 167 -9.17 -12.48 -4.60
N LEU A 168 -9.23 -12.18 -3.30
CA LEU A 168 -10.12 -11.19 -2.66
C LEU A 168 -11.63 -11.53 -2.78
N ILE A 169 -11.98 -12.68 -3.34
CA ILE A 169 -13.36 -13.15 -3.53
C ILE A 169 -13.64 -14.30 -2.57
N HIS A 170 -12.77 -15.31 -2.58
CA HIS A 170 -12.88 -16.50 -1.77
C HIS A 170 -12.00 -16.35 -0.53
N TRP A 171 -12.66 -16.19 0.62
CA TRP A 171 -12.00 -15.98 1.89
C TRP A 171 -11.90 -17.27 2.69
N SER A 172 -10.79 -17.44 3.41
CA SER A 172 -10.64 -18.50 4.40
C SER A 172 -11.71 -18.39 5.50
N PRO A 173 -11.93 -19.47 6.29
CA PRO A 173 -12.66 -19.33 7.54
C PRO A 173 -12.11 -18.16 8.38
N GLN A 174 -13.01 -17.34 8.90
CA GLN A 174 -12.65 -16.22 9.77
C GLN A 174 -12.18 -16.75 11.12
N GLN A 175 -11.18 -16.08 11.68
CA GLN A 175 -10.60 -16.40 12.98
C GLN A 175 -10.74 -15.18 13.90
N PHE A 176 -10.97 -15.42 15.19
CA PHE A 176 -10.81 -14.41 16.23
C PHE A 176 -9.44 -14.58 16.86
N VAL A 177 -8.61 -13.52 16.84
CA VAL A 177 -7.27 -13.52 17.44
C VAL A 177 -7.35 -12.75 18.77
N PRO A 178 -7.25 -13.43 19.93
CA PRO A 178 -7.45 -12.84 21.25
C PRO A 178 -6.23 -12.06 21.77
N ALA A 179 -5.70 -11.13 20.98
CA ALA A 179 -4.38 -10.50 21.19
C ALA A 179 -4.23 -9.74 22.54
N MET A 180 -5.33 -9.29 23.14
CA MET A 180 -5.31 -8.54 24.41
C MET A 180 -5.99 -9.30 25.56
N GLU A 181 -6.43 -10.55 25.37
CA GLU A 181 -7.24 -11.29 26.36
C GLU A 181 -6.52 -11.46 27.70
N ASN A 182 -5.20 -11.69 27.65
CA ASN A 182 -4.36 -11.91 28.83
C ASN A 182 -3.93 -10.61 29.54
N LEU A 183 -4.24 -9.43 28.99
CA LEU A 183 -3.92 -8.15 29.61
C LEU A 183 -5.10 -7.65 30.42
N ALA A 184 -5.01 -7.79 31.75
CA ALA A 184 -6.02 -7.33 32.69
C ALA A 184 -6.30 -5.82 32.52
N GLY A 185 -7.58 -5.44 32.63
CA GLY A 185 -8.01 -4.05 32.43
C GLY A 185 -8.13 -3.61 30.96
N THR A 186 -7.83 -4.48 29.98
CA THR A 186 -8.07 -4.16 28.57
C THR A 186 -9.55 -3.89 28.32
N ARG A 187 -9.84 -2.74 27.68
CA ARG A 187 -11.18 -2.32 27.32
C ARG A 187 -11.56 -2.64 25.87
N ASN A 188 -10.57 -2.67 24.96
CA ASN A 188 -10.82 -2.76 23.53
C ASN A 188 -9.58 -3.19 22.73
N THR A 189 -9.80 -3.63 21.48
CA THR A 189 -8.82 -3.82 20.40
C THR A 189 -9.41 -3.23 19.13
N TRP A 190 -8.97 -2.02 18.74
CA TRP A 190 -9.59 -1.24 17.64
C TRP A 190 -8.60 -0.92 16.52
N ALA A 191 -9.14 -0.80 15.31
CA ALA A 191 -8.46 -0.45 14.07
C ALA A 191 -7.14 -1.20 13.88
N PRO A 192 -7.17 -2.54 13.80
CA PRO A 192 -5.97 -3.30 13.54
C PRO A 192 -5.48 -3.07 12.11
N GLU A 193 -4.18 -2.88 11.94
CA GLU A 193 -3.50 -2.82 10.65
C GLU A 193 -2.38 -3.86 10.56
N ILE A 194 -1.92 -4.16 9.34
CA ILE A 194 -0.83 -5.09 9.05
C ILE A 194 0.24 -4.38 8.25
N THR A 195 1.50 -4.57 8.63
CA THR A 195 2.66 -4.21 7.81
C THR A 195 3.57 -5.41 7.69
N TYR A 196 3.96 -5.76 6.47
CA TYR A 196 4.89 -6.84 6.20
C TYR A 196 6.30 -6.27 5.98
N ASP A 197 7.27 -6.79 6.71
CA ASP A 197 8.68 -6.48 6.50
C ASP A 197 9.35 -7.58 5.67
N GLN A 198 9.75 -7.23 4.44
CA GLN A 198 10.40 -8.15 3.52
C GLN A 198 11.80 -8.59 3.99
N ASP A 199 12.48 -7.76 4.80
CA ASP A 199 13.86 -8.06 5.22
C ASP A 199 13.89 -9.14 6.31
N THR A 200 12.85 -9.18 7.16
CA THR A 200 12.71 -10.12 8.27
C THR A 200 11.62 -11.17 8.02
N GLU A 201 10.97 -11.13 6.85
CA GLU A 201 9.82 -11.96 6.47
C GLU A 201 8.71 -12.03 7.54
N THR A 202 8.54 -10.94 8.29
CA THR A 202 7.64 -10.88 9.44
C THR A 202 6.47 -9.94 9.19
N TYR A 203 5.27 -10.36 9.60
CA TYR A 203 4.08 -9.52 9.67
C TYR A 203 3.99 -8.90 11.05
N MET A 204 3.88 -7.58 11.12
CA MET A 204 3.49 -6.88 12.33
C MET A 204 2.01 -6.52 12.22
N ILE A 205 1.21 -6.92 13.22
CA ILE A 205 -0.19 -6.54 13.36
C ILE A 205 -0.27 -5.61 14.56
N TYR A 206 -0.86 -4.43 14.38
CA TYR A 206 -0.88 -3.39 15.41
C TYR A 206 -2.24 -2.72 15.48
N TRP A 207 -2.63 -2.25 16.67
CA TRP A 207 -3.97 -1.76 16.97
C TRP A 207 -3.95 -0.78 18.16
N ALA A 208 -5.06 -0.08 18.36
CA ALA A 208 -5.25 0.83 19.48
C ALA A 208 -6.02 0.15 20.63
N SER A 209 -5.50 0.27 21.85
CA SER A 209 -6.15 -0.27 23.06
C SER A 209 -6.03 0.68 24.23
N THR A 210 -7.11 0.78 25.01
CA THR A 210 -7.07 1.31 26.37
C THR A 210 -6.96 0.17 27.38
N ILE A 211 -6.05 0.33 28.35
CA ILE A 211 -5.92 -0.54 29.51
C ILE A 211 -6.20 0.29 30.77
N GLU A 212 -7.16 -0.13 31.58
CA GLU A 212 -7.52 0.55 32.83
C GLU A 212 -6.32 0.75 33.75
N GLY A 213 -6.21 1.95 34.32
CA GLY A 213 -5.12 2.33 35.21
C GLY A 213 -3.81 2.72 34.52
N LYS A 214 -3.67 2.53 33.20
CA LYS A 214 -2.52 3.02 32.43
C LYS A 214 -2.80 4.38 31.80
N PHE A 215 -1.74 5.17 31.64
CA PHE A 215 -1.73 6.50 31.00
C PHE A 215 -2.79 7.50 31.52
N PRO A 216 -3.03 7.59 32.85
CA PRO A 216 -4.11 8.42 33.40
C PRO A 216 -4.01 9.90 33.02
N GLU A 217 -2.81 10.39 32.69
CA GLU A 217 -2.53 11.75 32.28
C GLU A 217 -3.20 12.16 30.95
N THR A 218 -3.52 11.20 30.06
CA THR A 218 -4.21 11.48 28.79
C THR A 218 -5.67 11.04 28.80
N LYS A 219 -6.21 10.70 29.97
CA LYS A 219 -7.61 10.26 30.12
C LYS A 219 -8.57 11.44 30.12
N SER A 220 -9.53 11.43 29.20
CA SER A 220 -10.60 12.45 29.14
C SER A 220 -11.95 11.91 29.62
N ASN A 221 -12.68 12.71 30.39
CA ASN A 221 -14.05 12.38 30.80
C ASN A 221 -15.10 12.65 29.70
N LYS A 222 -14.73 13.32 28.59
CA LYS A 222 -15.67 13.63 27.49
C LYS A 222 -15.91 12.45 26.54
N GLU A 223 -15.00 11.46 26.51
CA GLU A 223 -15.04 10.33 25.58
C GLU A 223 -14.90 9.00 26.32
N ASN A 224 -15.76 8.80 27.34
CA ASN A 224 -15.84 7.55 28.10
C ASN A 224 -14.51 7.10 28.72
N GLY A 225 -13.57 8.02 28.97
CA GLY A 225 -12.29 7.72 29.60
C GLY A 225 -11.34 6.86 28.78
N TYR A 226 -11.53 6.75 27.45
CA TYR A 226 -10.54 6.10 26.60
C TYR A 226 -9.27 6.94 26.49
N ASN A 227 -8.12 6.27 26.47
CA ASN A 227 -6.78 6.85 26.42
C ASN A 227 -5.82 5.83 25.79
N HIS A 228 -6.08 5.56 24.53
CA HIS A 228 -5.43 4.54 23.73
C HIS A 228 -3.91 4.75 23.63
N ARG A 229 -3.23 3.62 23.48
CA ARG A 229 -1.88 3.51 22.91
C ARG A 229 -1.87 2.46 21.83
N MET A 230 -0.84 2.52 20.99
CA MET A 230 -0.63 1.50 19.96
C MET A 230 0.07 0.30 20.56
N TYR A 231 -0.46 -0.88 20.31
CA TYR A 231 0.11 -2.18 20.67
C TYR A 231 0.30 -3.00 19.41
N TYR A 232 1.16 -4.02 19.48
CA TYR A 232 1.39 -4.91 18.36
C TYR A 232 1.69 -6.34 18.80
N THR A 233 1.50 -7.27 17.86
CA THR A 233 2.07 -8.62 17.86
C THR A 233 2.74 -8.87 16.52
N THR A 234 3.57 -9.90 16.44
CA THR A 234 4.19 -10.35 15.20
C THR A 234 3.82 -11.79 14.88
N THR A 235 3.83 -12.12 13.59
CA THR A 235 3.63 -13.49 13.10
C THR A 235 4.35 -13.67 11.77
N THR A 236 4.65 -14.90 11.41
CA THR A 236 5.17 -15.27 10.08
C THR A 236 4.17 -16.13 9.30
N ASP A 237 3.08 -16.60 9.94
CA ASP A 237 2.18 -17.61 9.38
C ASP A 237 0.68 -17.36 9.66
N PHE A 238 0.34 -16.33 10.43
CA PHE A 238 -1.01 -16.00 10.92
C PHE A 238 -1.71 -17.16 11.66
N ARG A 239 -0.93 -18.08 12.23
CA ARG A 239 -1.40 -19.16 13.11
C ARG A 239 -0.81 -19.01 14.51
N THR A 240 0.47 -18.65 14.57
CA THR A 240 1.18 -18.40 15.82
C THR A 240 1.52 -16.92 15.90
N PHE A 241 1.18 -16.30 17.03
CA PHE A 241 1.40 -14.89 17.28
C PHE A 241 2.36 -14.72 18.45
N GLY A 242 3.25 -13.73 18.35
CA GLY A 242 4.11 -13.33 19.45
C GLY A 242 3.34 -12.68 20.59
N ASP A 243 4.04 -12.41 21.68
CA ASP A 243 3.47 -11.66 22.80
C ASP A 243 3.10 -10.23 22.38
N THR A 244 1.99 -9.74 22.92
CA THR A 244 1.57 -8.35 22.72
C THR A 244 2.53 -7.39 23.42
N LYS A 245 3.01 -6.40 22.67
CA LYS A 245 3.94 -5.35 23.13
C LYS A 245 3.37 -3.97 22.89
N LEU A 246 3.80 -3.00 23.70
CA LEU A 246 3.52 -1.58 23.45
C LEU A 246 4.34 -1.13 22.24
N LEU A 247 3.67 -0.60 21.21
CA LEU A 247 4.32 -0.08 20.00
C LEU A 247 4.69 1.39 20.17
N TYR A 248 3.73 2.21 20.63
CA TYR A 248 3.90 3.66 20.60
C TYR A 248 3.16 4.39 21.73
N GLU A 249 3.90 5.28 22.40
CA GLU A 249 3.45 6.17 23.46
C GLU A 249 4.01 7.59 23.21
N PRO A 250 3.24 8.48 22.55
CA PRO A 250 3.69 9.83 22.21
C PRO A 250 3.41 10.93 23.27
N GLY A 251 2.84 10.59 24.42
CA GLY A 251 2.38 11.52 25.45
C GLY A 251 0.95 12.04 25.25
N PHE A 252 0.19 11.48 24.30
CA PHE A 252 -1.21 11.81 24.03
C PHE A 252 -2.04 10.57 23.68
N ASN A 253 -3.37 10.71 23.63
CA ASN A 253 -4.28 9.63 23.24
C ASN A 253 -4.13 9.32 21.73
N VAL A 254 -3.60 8.16 21.36
CA VAL A 254 -3.26 7.82 19.95
C VAL A 254 -4.07 6.62 19.46
N ILE A 255 -4.59 6.72 18.24
CA ILE A 255 -5.37 5.68 17.56
C ILE A 255 -5.11 5.69 16.05
N ASP A 256 -5.65 4.70 15.32
CA ASP A 256 -5.64 4.58 13.87
C ASP A 256 -4.24 4.80 13.27
N ALA A 257 -3.29 3.94 13.63
CA ALA A 257 -1.98 4.00 13.01
C ALA A 257 -1.98 3.25 11.68
N SER A 258 -1.24 3.75 10.69
CA SER A 258 -0.87 3.07 9.46
C SER A 258 0.62 3.26 9.18
N ILE A 259 1.33 2.15 8.97
CA ILE A 259 2.79 2.13 8.88
C ILE A 259 3.24 1.71 7.49
N GLN A 260 4.05 2.55 6.85
CA GLN A 260 4.58 2.35 5.51
C GLN A 260 6.11 2.39 5.52
N LYS A 261 6.76 1.50 4.75
CA LYS A 261 8.20 1.54 4.51
C LYS A 261 8.52 2.63 3.47
N ALA A 262 9.51 3.46 3.73
CA ALA A 262 9.90 4.59 2.90
C ALA A 262 11.43 4.71 2.81
N GLY A 263 12.03 4.01 1.85
CA GLY A 263 13.47 3.78 1.83
C GLY A 263 13.87 2.88 2.99
N ASP A 264 14.88 3.28 3.75
CA ASP A 264 15.43 2.50 4.87
C ASP A 264 14.71 2.72 6.21
N ARG A 265 13.60 3.45 6.21
CA ARG A 265 12.84 3.83 7.42
C ARG A 265 11.35 3.52 7.29
N PHE A 266 10.69 3.45 8.43
CA PHE A 266 9.25 3.31 8.56
C PHE A 266 8.62 4.65 8.94
N ILE A 267 7.46 4.91 8.36
CA ILE A 267 6.62 6.08 8.61
C ILE A 267 5.32 5.59 9.21
N MET A 268 5.01 6.04 10.42
CA MET A 268 3.70 5.83 11.04
C MET A 268 2.86 7.09 10.85
N PHE A 269 1.79 6.99 10.07
CA PHE A 269 0.70 7.94 10.07
C PHE A 269 -0.25 7.56 11.21
N LEU A 270 -0.67 8.52 12.03
CA LEU A 270 -1.45 8.23 13.25
C LEU A 270 -2.41 9.36 13.59
N LYS A 271 -3.53 9.03 14.23
CA LYS A 271 -4.49 10.01 14.74
C LYS A 271 -4.11 10.45 16.16
N ASP A 272 -4.02 11.76 16.37
CA ASP A 272 -4.08 12.35 17.70
C ASP A 272 -5.54 12.49 18.13
N GLU A 273 -5.99 11.58 19.00
CA GLU A 273 -7.38 11.46 19.46
C GLU A 273 -7.71 12.43 20.61
N THR A 274 -6.78 13.32 20.97
CA THR A 274 -6.97 14.27 22.06
C THR A 274 -8.15 15.19 21.77
N ILE A 275 -9.13 15.17 22.69
CA ILE A 275 -10.32 16.02 22.64
C ILE A 275 -10.11 17.37 23.34
N GLU A 276 -9.20 17.46 24.32
CA GLU A 276 -8.94 18.67 25.10
C GLU A 276 -7.44 18.85 25.45
N PRO A 277 -6.75 19.89 24.92
CA PRO A 277 -7.22 20.76 23.84
C PRO A 277 -7.49 19.94 22.57
N GLU A 278 -8.46 20.36 21.76
CA GLU A 278 -8.84 19.63 20.55
C GLU A 278 -7.65 19.46 19.61
N GLN A 279 -7.38 18.21 19.21
CA GLN A 279 -6.41 17.86 18.18
C GLN A 279 -7.12 17.19 17.00
N LYS A 280 -7.64 15.96 17.19
CA LYS A 280 -8.42 15.17 16.21
C LYS A 280 -7.84 15.22 14.79
N ASN A 281 -6.51 15.15 14.68
CA ASN A 281 -5.77 15.35 13.44
C ASN A 281 -4.79 14.20 13.19
N ILE A 282 -4.28 14.12 11.96
CA ILE A 282 -3.27 13.12 11.60
C ILE A 282 -1.88 13.71 11.78
N LYS A 283 -0.98 12.94 12.37
CA LYS A 283 0.44 13.24 12.58
C LYS A 283 1.31 12.13 12.02
N ILE A 284 2.62 12.37 12.00
CA ILE A 284 3.61 11.40 11.52
C ILE A 284 4.68 11.17 12.58
N ALA A 285 5.06 9.91 12.77
CA ALA A 285 6.26 9.49 13.50
C ALA A 285 7.14 8.59 12.61
N TYR A 286 8.44 8.52 12.93
CA TYR A 286 9.42 7.75 12.15
C TYR A 286 10.18 6.76 13.01
N SER A 287 10.63 5.66 12.41
CA SER A 287 11.51 4.65 13.02
C SER A 287 12.42 4.04 11.95
N ASP A 288 13.60 3.57 12.34
CA ASP A 288 14.49 2.78 11.46
C ASP A 288 14.12 1.28 11.49
N SER A 289 13.20 0.86 12.36
CA SER A 289 12.69 -0.52 12.47
C SER A 289 11.17 -0.54 12.56
N LEU A 290 10.54 -1.57 11.96
CA LEU A 290 9.09 -1.75 11.98
C LEU A 290 8.54 -1.78 13.42
N GLU A 291 9.23 -2.47 14.32
CA GLU A 291 8.85 -2.62 15.74
C GLU A 291 9.19 -1.39 16.61
N GLY A 292 9.80 -0.35 16.02
CA GLY A 292 10.23 0.84 16.75
C GLY A 292 11.65 0.75 17.33
N PRO A 293 12.02 1.69 18.24
CA PRO A 293 11.16 2.75 18.77
C PRO A 293 10.85 3.82 17.72
N TYR A 294 9.59 4.25 17.68
CA TYR A 294 9.19 5.42 16.90
C TYR A 294 9.54 6.70 17.66
N GLY A 295 10.07 7.70 16.94
CA GLY A 295 10.36 9.02 17.48
C GLY A 295 9.11 9.82 17.80
N LEU A 296 9.30 11.07 18.28
CA LEU A 296 8.18 11.97 18.57
C LEU A 296 7.34 12.24 17.31
N ALA A 297 6.02 12.32 17.51
CA ALA A 297 5.11 12.74 16.46
C ALA A 297 5.37 14.21 16.07
N GLY A 298 5.43 14.47 14.77
CA GLY A 298 5.54 15.80 14.21
C GLY A 298 4.24 16.61 14.29
N ASP A 299 4.24 17.76 13.62
CA ASP A 299 3.05 18.59 13.48
C ASP A 299 1.92 17.88 12.71
N ALA A 300 0.70 18.38 12.88
CA ALA A 300 -0.46 17.89 12.13
C ALA A 300 -0.28 18.08 10.62
N ILE A 301 -0.62 17.05 9.85
CA ILE A 301 -0.56 17.08 8.38
C ILE A 301 -1.91 17.41 7.74
N THR A 302 -2.98 17.43 8.53
CA THR A 302 -4.36 17.75 8.11
C THR A 302 -4.75 19.18 8.48
N GLY A 303 -5.82 19.67 7.84
CA GLY A 303 -6.40 20.99 8.12
C GLY A 303 -7.20 21.06 9.43
N LYS A 304 -7.98 22.14 9.58
CA LYS A 304 -8.84 22.39 10.76
C LYS A 304 -10.19 21.67 10.65
N TYR A 305 -10.14 20.36 10.68
CA TYR A 305 -11.28 19.44 10.70
C TYR A 305 -10.87 18.16 11.40
N TRP A 306 -11.85 17.37 11.85
CA TRP A 306 -11.57 16.10 12.51
C TRP A 306 -11.29 15.04 11.45
N ALA A 307 -10.15 14.36 11.57
CA ALA A 307 -9.68 13.34 10.64
C ALA A 307 -9.33 12.07 11.40
N GLU A 308 -9.66 10.90 10.84
CA GLU A 308 -9.36 9.59 11.41
C GLU A 308 -9.04 8.55 10.33
N GLY A 309 -8.57 7.38 10.75
CA GLY A 309 -8.29 6.28 9.84
C GLY A 309 -7.36 6.61 8.67
N PRO A 310 -6.15 7.13 8.92
CA PRO A 310 -5.23 7.45 7.85
C PRO A 310 -4.78 6.18 7.12
N THR A 311 -4.81 6.18 5.80
CA THR A 311 -4.18 5.15 4.97
C THR A 311 -3.38 5.80 3.87
N ALA A 312 -2.14 5.33 3.65
CA ALA A 312 -1.17 6.04 2.84
C ALA A 312 -0.62 5.19 1.70
N ILE A 313 -0.48 5.80 0.53
CA ILE A 313 0.14 5.16 -0.64
C ILE A 313 0.90 6.17 -1.50
N GLN A 314 1.81 5.68 -2.34
CA GLN A 314 2.48 6.51 -3.33
C GLN A 314 1.78 6.49 -4.69
N ILE A 315 1.49 7.69 -5.20
CA ILE A 315 0.91 7.96 -6.51
C ILE A 315 1.81 8.95 -7.24
N ASN A 316 2.36 8.55 -8.40
CA ASN A 316 3.25 9.38 -9.22
C ASN A 316 4.42 10.01 -8.43
N GLY A 317 5.04 9.21 -7.55
CA GLY A 317 6.18 9.64 -6.74
C GLY A 317 5.85 10.56 -5.55
N LYS A 318 4.56 10.80 -5.26
CA LYS A 318 4.10 11.56 -4.09
C LYS A 318 3.35 10.67 -3.13
N TRP A 319 3.49 10.94 -1.84
CA TRP A 319 2.62 10.36 -0.82
C TRP A 319 1.23 10.97 -0.93
N VAL A 320 0.22 10.12 -0.86
CA VAL A 320 -1.18 10.49 -0.70
C VAL A 320 -1.69 9.75 0.54
N VAL A 321 -2.23 10.50 1.49
CA VAL A 321 -2.81 9.96 2.73
C VAL A 321 -4.29 10.27 2.70
N TYR A 322 -5.12 9.23 2.60
CA TYR A 322 -6.57 9.32 2.71
C TYR A 322 -6.99 9.17 4.17
N PHE A 323 -8.10 9.79 4.56
CA PHE A 323 -8.64 9.72 5.92
C PHE A 323 -10.15 10.03 5.91
N ASP A 324 -10.87 9.52 6.90
CA ASP A 324 -12.29 9.79 7.12
C ASP A 324 -12.45 11.14 7.86
N LYS A 325 -13.15 12.10 7.25
CA LYS A 325 -13.61 13.32 7.93
C LYS A 325 -14.98 13.04 8.54
N TYR A 326 -15.00 12.18 9.55
CA TYR A 326 -16.21 11.53 10.05
C TYR A 326 -17.31 12.49 10.55
N THR A 327 -16.96 13.70 11.00
CA THR A 327 -17.94 14.73 11.39
C THR A 327 -18.62 15.40 10.20
N ASN A 328 -17.99 15.34 9.03
CA ASN A 328 -18.43 15.95 7.79
C ASN A 328 -19.07 14.93 6.84
N HIS A 329 -19.01 13.63 7.17
CA HIS A 329 -19.51 12.53 6.34
C HIS A 329 -18.88 12.49 4.93
N GLU A 330 -17.59 12.82 4.82
CA GLU A 330 -16.82 12.79 3.58
C GLU A 330 -15.41 12.21 3.82
N TYR A 331 -14.77 11.75 2.76
CA TYR A 331 -13.35 11.39 2.78
C TYR A 331 -12.48 12.60 2.44
N GLY A 332 -11.31 12.69 3.07
CA GLY A 332 -10.27 13.66 2.79
C GLY A 332 -8.99 13.02 2.29
N ALA A 333 -8.12 13.84 1.69
CA ALA A 333 -6.75 13.43 1.42
C ALA A 333 -5.78 14.61 1.51
N VAL A 334 -4.56 14.30 1.93
CA VAL A 334 -3.41 15.21 1.83
C VAL A 334 -2.29 14.56 1.00
N THR A 335 -1.49 15.37 0.34
CA THR A 335 -0.35 14.90 -0.47
C THR A 335 0.95 15.61 -0.12
N SER A 336 2.06 14.88 -0.23
CA SER A 336 3.40 15.43 -0.05
C SER A 336 4.42 14.72 -0.97
N GLY A 337 5.34 15.49 -1.54
CA GLY A 337 6.49 14.95 -2.28
C GLY A 337 7.73 14.73 -1.41
N ASP A 338 7.79 15.34 -0.22
CA ASP A 338 9.00 15.37 0.63
C ASP A 338 8.76 14.94 2.09
N LEU A 339 7.51 14.55 2.41
CA LEU A 339 7.02 14.18 3.75
C LEU A 339 7.08 15.31 4.80
N LYS A 340 7.35 16.54 4.36
CA LYS A 340 7.46 17.73 5.22
C LYS A 340 6.36 18.73 4.91
N ASN A 341 6.18 19.03 3.63
CA ASN A 341 5.18 19.97 3.14
C ASN A 341 3.96 19.21 2.67
N TRP A 342 2.82 19.45 3.31
CA TRP A 342 1.56 18.77 3.04
C TRP A 342 0.57 19.73 2.39
N THR A 343 -0.11 19.24 1.35
CA THR A 343 -1.19 19.98 0.66
C THR A 343 -2.48 19.20 0.80
N ASP A 344 -3.51 19.85 1.31
CA ASP A 344 -4.87 19.29 1.29
C ASP A 344 -5.36 19.22 -0.17
N ILE A 345 -5.82 18.04 -0.56
CA ILE A 345 -6.36 17.73 -1.89
C ILE A 345 -7.72 17.06 -1.77
N SER A 346 -8.43 17.29 -0.66
CA SER A 346 -9.76 16.72 -0.43
C SER A 346 -10.75 17.11 -1.53
N ASP A 347 -10.61 18.30 -2.11
CA ASP A 347 -11.42 18.79 -3.23
C ASP A 347 -11.16 18.07 -4.57
N LYS A 348 -10.10 17.27 -4.63
CA LYS A 348 -9.67 16.53 -5.84
C LYS A 348 -9.97 15.04 -5.77
N ILE A 349 -10.43 14.55 -4.63
CA ILE A 349 -10.82 13.15 -4.49
C ILE A 349 -12.33 13.02 -4.52
N HIS A 350 -12.81 11.90 -5.04
CA HIS A 350 -14.21 11.52 -4.97
C HIS A 350 -14.29 10.09 -4.45
N PHE A 351 -14.82 9.93 -3.24
CA PHE A 351 -15.19 8.63 -2.70
C PHE A 351 -16.69 8.37 -2.83
N PRO A 352 -17.11 7.10 -2.93
CA PRO A 352 -18.52 6.75 -2.84
C PRO A 352 -19.13 7.14 -1.48
N GLU A 353 -20.42 7.46 -1.48
CA GLU A 353 -21.15 7.80 -0.25
C GLU A 353 -21.20 6.61 0.72
N GLY A 354 -21.02 6.92 2.01
CA GLY A 354 -21.11 5.98 3.12
C GLY A 354 -19.84 5.19 3.42
N VAL A 355 -18.77 5.38 2.63
CA VAL A 355 -17.45 4.80 2.89
C VAL A 355 -16.92 5.35 4.21
N ARG A 356 -16.40 4.46 5.07
CA ARG A 356 -15.74 4.78 6.34
C ARG A 356 -14.33 4.19 6.37
N HIS A 357 -13.60 4.38 7.47
CA HIS A 357 -12.22 3.95 7.68
C HIS A 357 -11.90 2.58 7.03
N GLY A 358 -10.85 2.57 6.22
CA GLY A 358 -10.42 1.45 5.43
C GLY A 358 -8.96 1.59 4.97
N THR A 359 -8.53 0.75 4.04
CA THR A 359 -7.12 0.71 3.59
C THR A 359 -7.02 0.75 2.07
N VAL A 360 -6.12 1.59 1.56
CA VAL A 360 -5.75 1.61 0.14
C VAL A 360 -4.60 0.64 -0.14
N PHE A 361 -4.69 -0.10 -1.23
CA PHE A 361 -3.59 -0.93 -1.74
C PHE A 361 -3.70 -1.09 -3.27
N LYS A 362 -2.65 -1.64 -3.90
CA LYS A 362 -2.63 -1.88 -5.34
C LYS A 362 -3.01 -3.32 -5.67
N ILE A 363 -3.73 -3.47 -6.78
CA ILE A 363 -4.03 -4.77 -7.40
C ILE A 363 -3.75 -4.70 -8.90
N THR A 364 -3.65 -5.85 -9.56
CA THR A 364 -3.56 -5.88 -11.02
C THR A 364 -4.92 -5.57 -11.65
N LYS A 365 -4.91 -5.00 -12.86
CA LYS A 365 -6.12 -4.76 -13.64
C LYS A 365 -6.93 -6.03 -13.88
N SER A 366 -6.26 -7.14 -14.19
CA SER A 366 -6.93 -8.44 -14.36
C SER A 366 -7.62 -8.94 -13.08
N LEU A 367 -7.07 -8.65 -11.89
CA LEU A 367 -7.74 -8.98 -10.64
C LEU A 367 -8.95 -8.08 -10.42
N LEU A 368 -8.85 -6.78 -10.70
CA LEU A 368 -9.99 -5.86 -10.66
C LEU A 368 -11.14 -6.37 -11.55
N ASP A 369 -10.84 -6.79 -12.77
CA ASP A 369 -11.85 -7.29 -13.71
C ASP A 369 -12.55 -8.56 -13.20
N SER A 370 -11.88 -9.37 -12.37
CA SER A 370 -12.47 -10.53 -11.72
C SER A 370 -13.35 -10.17 -10.51
N LEU A 371 -13.17 -8.98 -9.93
CA LEU A 371 -13.94 -8.48 -8.79
C LEU A 371 -15.23 -7.77 -9.19
N LYS A 372 -15.24 -7.15 -10.38
CA LYS A 372 -16.42 -6.55 -11.01
C LYS A 372 -17.49 -7.60 -11.26
#